data_AF-A0A8H5CTU4-F1
#
_entry.id   AF-A0A8H5CTU4-F1
#
_cell.length_a   1.000
_cell.length_b   1.000
_cell.length_c   1.000
_cell.angle_alpha   90.00
_cell.angle_beta   90.00
_cell.angle_gamma   90.00
#
_symmetry.space_group_name_H-M   'P 1'
#
loop_
_entity.id
_entity.type
_entity.pdbx_description
1 polymer ?
#
loop_
_entity_poly.entity_id
_entity_poly.type
_entity_poly.pdbx_seq_one_letter_code
_entity_poly.pdbx_strand_id
1 'polypeptide(L)'
;MSFPLGSLSLLKLVSTFFIFLSFSLLPSAFASPIPNPIVFDIKHNITYLGITSSPGVEKFLNIPYGLSTAGSRRFASPEPAYLPSGTIYNATVPGPVCPQTTVPGFPWFSNLTEGDLSEDCLRLKVARPVGTKEEDELPVFVWVYGGGLFNGHINGRTNEPDALILESVANGLPVIFVAMNYRLNIFGFALSEALRETNDLNVGLKDQRLVLEWVKENIGSFGGSPDKVTIFGQSSGALSVTLQILAYGRTKGAPFHSAIMESVRDRAMARVRKEARTRPSTLGGNYGVDSATEQVAKYNV
;
A
#
# COMPACT_ATOMS: atom_id res chain seq x y z
N MET A 1 -43.13 -83.57 -25.16
CA MET A 1 -43.32 -84.68 -24.22
C MET A 1 -42.08 -84.71 -23.34
N SER A 2 -42.10 -84.13 -22.13
CA SER A 2 -42.55 -84.77 -20.86
C SER A 2 -41.52 -85.82 -20.43
N PHE A 3 -40.86 -85.87 -19.26
CA PHE A 3 -40.92 -85.32 -17.88
C PHE A 3 -39.61 -85.83 -17.19
N PRO A 4 -39.36 -85.78 -15.85
CA PRO A 4 -39.61 -84.78 -14.79
C PRO A 4 -38.40 -84.57 -13.81
N LEU A 5 -38.59 -83.52 -12.98
CA LEU A 5 -38.24 -83.26 -11.56
C LEU A 5 -37.30 -84.18 -10.75
N GLY A 6 -36.45 -83.52 -9.93
CA GLY A 6 -35.90 -84.04 -8.68
C GLY A 6 -35.10 -82.99 -7.92
N SER A 7 -35.56 -82.62 -6.71
CA SER A 7 -34.92 -81.70 -5.76
C SER A 7 -33.70 -82.33 -5.07
N LEU A 8 -32.75 -81.52 -4.58
CA LEU A 8 -32.16 -81.63 -3.23
C LEU A 8 -31.24 -80.44 -2.92
N SER A 9 -31.26 -80.02 -1.66
CA SER A 9 -30.56 -78.90 -1.05
C SER A 9 -29.05 -79.12 -0.91
N LEU A 10 -28.27 -78.05 -0.74
CA LEU A 10 -27.28 -77.92 0.37
C LEU A 10 -26.56 -76.54 0.35
N LEU A 11 -26.61 -75.90 1.52
CA LEU A 11 -25.64 -74.99 2.13
C LEU A 11 -24.67 -74.18 1.24
N LYS A 12 -24.77 -72.84 1.32
CA LYS A 12 -23.59 -71.97 1.40
C LYS A 12 -23.77 -70.89 2.48
N LEU A 13 -22.81 -70.90 3.40
CA LEU A 13 -22.56 -69.97 4.50
C LEU A 13 -22.72 -68.50 4.10
N VAL A 14 -23.46 -67.73 4.89
CA VAL A 14 -23.28 -66.28 4.98
C VAL A 14 -22.53 -66.01 6.28
N SER A 15 -21.24 -65.68 6.17
CA SER A 15 -20.40 -65.26 7.30
C SER A 15 -20.62 -63.76 7.51
N THR A 16 -21.17 -63.41 8.67
CA THR A 16 -21.42 -62.03 9.10
C THR A 16 -20.11 -61.43 9.62
N PHE A 17 -19.49 -60.53 8.86
CA PHE A 17 -18.36 -59.70 9.33
C PHE A 17 -18.92 -58.35 9.83
N PHE A 18 -19.05 -58.20 11.14
CA PHE A 18 -19.31 -56.90 11.76
C PHE A 18 -17.98 -56.15 11.92
N ILE A 19 -17.71 -55.19 11.05
CA ILE A 19 -16.61 -54.22 11.21
C ILE A 19 -17.12 -53.13 12.16
N PHE A 20 -16.64 -53.12 13.40
CA PHE A 20 -16.80 -51.98 14.29
C PHE A 20 -15.86 -50.86 13.82
N LEU A 21 -16.40 -49.91 13.04
CA LEU A 21 -15.74 -48.64 12.75
C LEU A 21 -15.79 -47.80 14.02
N SER A 22 -14.71 -47.81 14.81
CA SER A 22 -14.55 -46.86 15.91
C SER A 22 -14.22 -45.49 15.31
N PHE A 23 -15.24 -44.64 15.19
CA PHE A 23 -15.04 -43.20 14.96
C PHE A 23 -14.37 -42.60 16.19
N SER A 24 -13.04 -42.54 16.17
CA SER A 24 -12.28 -41.71 17.09
C SER A 24 -12.57 -40.27 16.73
N LEU A 25 -13.48 -39.64 17.50
CA LEU A 25 -13.69 -38.20 17.50
C LEU A 25 -12.38 -37.55 17.99
N LEU A 26 -11.49 -37.24 17.06
CA LEU A 26 -10.41 -36.28 17.33
C LEU A 26 -11.10 -34.97 17.71
N PRO A 27 -10.82 -34.41 18.90
CA PRO A 27 -11.35 -33.10 19.25
C PRO A 27 -10.81 -32.12 18.21
N SER A 28 -11.72 -31.53 17.43
CA SER A 28 -11.40 -30.37 16.61
C SER A 28 -10.80 -29.33 17.54
N ALA A 29 -9.48 -29.13 17.45
CA ALA A 29 -8.84 -28.02 18.11
C ALA A 29 -9.43 -26.76 17.48
N PHE A 30 -10.38 -26.14 18.16
CA PHE A 30 -10.78 -24.77 17.86
C PHE A 30 -9.53 -23.93 18.09
N ALA A 31 -8.83 -23.58 17.01
CA ALA A 31 -7.82 -22.54 17.07
C ALA A 31 -8.51 -21.32 17.65
N SER A 32 -8.07 -20.86 18.83
CA SER A 32 -8.57 -19.61 19.40
C SER A 32 -8.39 -18.53 18.33
N PRO A 33 -9.40 -17.68 18.08
CA PRO A 33 -9.25 -16.59 17.14
C PRO A 33 -8.02 -15.79 17.54
N ILE A 34 -7.06 -15.66 16.63
CA ILE A 34 -5.85 -14.85 16.85
C ILE A 34 -6.34 -13.45 17.23
N PRO A 35 -5.98 -12.93 18.41
CA PRO A 35 -6.39 -11.59 18.81
C PRO A 35 -5.97 -10.59 17.73
N ASN A 36 -6.86 -9.67 17.39
CA ASN A 36 -6.51 -8.59 16.46
C ASN A 36 -5.30 -7.82 17.02
N PRO A 37 -4.27 -7.54 16.21
CA PRO A 37 -3.13 -6.76 16.66
C PRO A 37 -3.57 -5.35 17.06
N ILE A 38 -2.99 -4.83 18.14
CA ILE A 38 -3.29 -3.51 18.68
C ILE A 38 -1.99 -2.72 18.72
N VAL A 39 -2.03 -1.48 18.24
CA VAL A 39 -0.96 -0.49 18.42
C VAL A 39 -1.51 0.65 19.27
N PHE A 40 -0.80 0.98 20.35
CA PHE A 40 -1.09 2.15 21.16
C PHE A 40 -0.06 3.23 20.85
N ASP A 41 -0.48 4.26 20.14
CA ASP A 41 0.32 5.45 19.90
C ASP A 41 0.23 6.36 21.13
N ILE A 42 1.21 6.22 22.03
CA ILE A 42 1.28 6.97 23.28
C ILE A 42 1.36 8.48 23.00
N LYS A 43 2.12 8.88 21.98
CA LYS A 43 2.39 10.29 21.68
C LYS A 43 1.10 11.04 21.34
N HIS A 44 0.21 10.44 20.56
CA HIS A 44 -1.04 11.07 20.12
C HIS A 44 -2.28 10.55 20.87
N ASN A 45 -2.11 9.60 21.79
CA ASN A 45 -3.18 8.92 22.51
C ASN A 45 -4.21 8.29 21.54
N ILE A 46 -3.72 7.47 20.60
CA ILE A 46 -4.55 6.78 19.60
C ILE A 46 -4.36 5.27 19.76
N THR A 47 -5.45 4.52 19.70
CA THR A 47 -5.41 3.05 19.63
C THR A 47 -5.77 2.60 18.22
N TYR A 48 -4.87 1.91 17.52
CA TYR A 48 -5.13 1.31 16.23
C TYR A 48 -5.48 -0.17 16.38
N LEU A 49 -6.63 -0.58 15.84
CA LEU A 49 -7.04 -1.98 15.76
C LEU A 49 -6.67 -2.52 14.38
N GLY A 50 -5.69 -3.41 14.30
CA GLY A 50 -5.22 -4.04 13.07
C GLY A 50 -5.79 -5.44 12.85
N ILE A 51 -5.34 -6.09 11.78
CA ILE A 51 -5.73 -7.45 11.39
C ILE A 51 -4.49 -8.28 11.06
N THR A 52 -4.55 -9.58 11.35
CA THR A 52 -3.55 -10.54 10.87
C THR A 52 -4.04 -11.14 9.54
N SER A 53 -3.47 -10.70 8.41
CA SER A 53 -3.96 -11.08 7.07
C SER A 53 -3.46 -12.42 6.58
N SER A 54 -2.25 -12.79 6.99
CA SER A 54 -1.60 -14.07 6.71
C SER A 54 -0.82 -14.51 7.95
N PRO A 55 -0.53 -15.82 8.12
CA PRO A 55 0.29 -16.28 9.24
C PRO A 55 1.64 -15.53 9.23
N GLY A 56 1.88 -14.72 10.27
CA GLY A 56 3.13 -13.97 10.42
C GLY A 56 3.12 -12.50 10.01
N VAL A 57 2.02 -11.95 9.48
CA VAL A 57 1.93 -10.52 9.08
C VAL A 57 0.72 -9.82 9.71
N GLU A 58 1.00 -8.74 10.44
CA GLU A 58 0.01 -7.79 10.96
C GLU A 58 -0.15 -6.61 10.01
N LYS A 59 -1.38 -6.12 9.83
CA LYS A 59 -1.71 -4.98 8.97
C LYS A 59 -2.61 -3.98 9.69
N PHE A 60 -2.34 -2.71 9.43
CA PHE A 60 -3.14 -1.56 9.84
C PHE A 60 -3.47 -0.76 8.58
N LEU A 61 -4.72 -0.86 8.16
CA LEU A 61 -5.24 -0.34 6.90
C LEU A 61 -5.93 1.02 7.08
N ASN A 62 -6.06 1.75 5.98
CA ASN A 62 -6.90 2.96 5.86
C ASN A 62 -6.53 4.12 6.81
N ILE A 63 -5.31 4.15 7.35
CA ILE A 63 -4.91 5.22 8.27
C ILE A 63 -4.87 6.55 7.49
N PRO A 64 -5.62 7.59 7.93
CA PRO A 64 -5.55 8.90 7.28
C PRO A 64 -4.20 9.55 7.58
N TYR A 65 -3.53 10.03 6.54
CA TYR A 65 -2.32 10.85 6.70
C TYR A 65 -2.53 12.29 6.25
N GLY A 66 -3.59 12.57 5.48
CA GLY A 66 -3.93 13.90 5.01
C GLY A 66 -5.44 14.14 5.02
N LEU A 67 -5.83 15.41 5.07
CA LEU A 67 -7.23 15.82 5.00
C LEU A 67 -7.86 15.40 3.66
N SER A 68 -9.18 15.23 3.65
CA SER A 68 -9.92 14.98 2.41
C SER A 68 -9.59 16.03 1.36
N THR A 69 -9.28 15.59 0.15
CA THR A 69 -8.98 16.49 -0.97
C THR A 69 -10.25 16.87 -1.73
N ALA A 70 -11.45 16.61 -1.22
CA ALA A 70 -12.68 17.02 -1.89
C ALA A 70 -12.92 18.54 -1.81
N GLY A 71 -13.80 19.05 -2.68
CA GLY A 71 -14.28 20.43 -2.62
C GLY A 71 -13.18 21.46 -2.88
N SER A 72 -13.05 22.45 -1.99
CA SER A 72 -12.06 23.54 -2.13
C SER A 72 -10.60 23.06 -2.05
N ARG A 73 -10.35 21.84 -1.56
CA ARG A 73 -9.00 21.24 -1.46
C ARG A 73 -8.62 20.36 -2.66
N ARG A 74 -9.47 20.24 -3.68
CA ARG A 74 -9.27 19.36 -4.86
C ARG A 74 -7.87 19.44 -5.45
N PHE A 75 -7.43 20.65 -5.72
CA PHE A 75 -6.12 20.89 -6.31
C PHE A 75 -5.13 21.47 -5.31
N ALA A 76 -5.52 21.71 -4.07
CA ALA A 76 -4.66 22.31 -3.06
C ALA A 76 -3.59 21.32 -2.58
N SER A 77 -2.45 21.85 -2.16
CA SER A 77 -1.40 21.10 -1.46
C SER A 77 -1.99 20.35 -0.26
N PRO A 78 -1.54 19.12 0.03
CA PRO A 78 -2.12 18.33 1.10
C PRO A 78 -1.78 18.92 2.47
N GLU A 79 -2.72 18.78 3.39
CA GLU A 79 -2.57 19.12 4.80
C GLU A 79 -2.65 17.85 5.64
N PRO A 80 -1.83 17.70 6.70
CA PRO A 80 -1.87 16.53 7.57
C PRO A 80 -3.24 16.36 8.23
N ALA A 81 -3.69 15.11 8.33
CA ALA A 81 -4.84 14.74 9.15
C ALA A 81 -4.37 14.16 10.48
N TYR A 82 -4.98 14.63 11.57
CA TYR A 82 -4.76 14.08 12.91
C TYR A 82 -6.06 13.51 13.44
N LEU A 83 -6.00 12.28 13.95
CA LEU A 83 -7.11 11.71 14.69
C LEU A 83 -7.21 12.42 16.06
N PRO A 84 -8.42 12.69 16.57
CA PRO A 84 -8.58 13.24 17.91
C PRO A 84 -7.93 12.35 18.98
N SER A 85 -7.30 12.95 19.99
CA SER A 85 -6.78 12.20 21.14
C SER A 85 -7.90 11.38 21.80
N GLY A 86 -7.60 10.14 22.16
CA GLY A 86 -8.54 9.16 22.71
C GLY A 86 -9.26 8.33 21.65
N THR A 87 -8.94 8.51 20.36
CA THR A 87 -9.55 7.74 19.27
C THR A 87 -9.14 6.27 19.33
N ILE A 88 -10.13 5.38 19.20
CA ILE A 88 -9.93 3.97 18.86
C ILE A 88 -10.23 3.82 17.37
N TYR A 89 -9.19 3.70 16.55
CA TYR A 89 -9.27 3.66 15.10
C TYR A 89 -9.32 2.22 14.58
N ASN A 90 -10.39 1.89 13.86
CA ASN A 90 -10.52 0.59 13.21
C ASN A 90 -9.71 0.56 11.90
N ALA A 91 -8.51 -0.03 11.95
CA ALA A 91 -7.59 -0.20 10.82
C ALA A 91 -7.65 -1.62 10.23
N THR A 92 -8.79 -2.32 10.34
CA THR A 92 -8.96 -3.68 9.81
C THR A 92 -9.54 -3.73 8.39
N VAL A 93 -10.08 -2.62 7.89
CA VAL A 93 -10.83 -2.55 6.63
C VAL A 93 -10.08 -1.67 5.63
N PRO A 94 -9.92 -2.12 4.37
CA PRO A 94 -9.38 -1.28 3.30
C PRO A 94 -10.15 0.03 3.13
N GLY A 95 -9.42 1.10 2.86
CA GLY A 95 -9.97 2.43 2.60
C GLY A 95 -10.28 2.69 1.12
N PRO A 96 -10.90 3.84 0.82
CA PRO A 96 -11.08 4.27 -0.55
C PRO A 96 -9.72 4.53 -1.23
N VAL A 97 -9.73 4.51 -2.57
CA VAL A 97 -8.57 4.81 -3.40
C VAL A 97 -8.79 6.13 -4.16
N CYS A 98 -7.69 6.77 -4.58
CA CYS A 98 -7.80 8.07 -5.24
C CYS A 98 -8.51 7.96 -6.60
N PRO A 99 -9.20 9.04 -7.04
CA PRO A 99 -9.99 9.00 -8.26
C PRO A 99 -9.09 8.70 -9.46
N GLN A 100 -9.47 7.69 -10.22
CA GLN A 100 -8.75 7.21 -11.38
C GLN A 100 -9.70 6.47 -12.30
N THR A 101 -9.28 6.26 -13.54
CA THR A 101 -10.08 5.50 -14.50
C THR A 101 -10.19 4.03 -14.07
N THR A 102 -11.42 3.52 -13.95
CA THR A 102 -11.76 2.14 -13.58
C THR A 102 -11.70 1.16 -14.76
N VAL A 103 -11.17 1.59 -15.92
CA VAL A 103 -11.12 0.78 -17.15
C VAL A 103 -10.42 -0.55 -16.85
N PRO A 104 -10.96 -1.69 -17.35
CA PRO A 104 -10.28 -2.96 -17.27
C PRO A 104 -8.97 -2.90 -18.06
N GLY A 105 -7.90 -2.51 -17.39
CA GLY A 105 -6.53 -2.63 -17.86
C GLY A 105 -6.01 -4.04 -17.61
N PHE A 106 -4.70 -4.24 -17.78
CA PHE A 106 -4.02 -5.49 -17.47
C PHE A 106 -4.55 -6.11 -16.17
N PRO A 107 -4.88 -7.41 -16.12
CA PRO A 107 -5.68 -8.06 -15.07
C PRO A 107 -5.11 -7.97 -13.64
N TRP A 108 -3.90 -7.42 -13.49
CA TRP A 108 -3.18 -7.22 -12.24
C TRP A 108 -3.32 -5.81 -11.65
N PHE A 109 -3.74 -4.82 -12.45
CA PHE A 109 -3.69 -3.40 -12.08
C PHE A 109 -5.00 -2.83 -11.53
N SER A 110 -6.15 -3.45 -11.76
CA SER A 110 -7.42 -2.88 -11.28
C SER A 110 -8.59 -3.86 -11.39
N ASN A 111 -9.18 -4.20 -10.24
CA ASN A 111 -10.58 -4.64 -10.13
C ASN A 111 -11.33 -3.62 -9.27
N LEU A 112 -11.21 -2.34 -9.64
CA LEU A 112 -11.86 -1.23 -8.93
C LEU A 112 -13.27 -1.04 -9.47
N THR A 113 -14.19 -0.80 -8.56
CA THR A 113 -15.53 -0.29 -8.85
C THR A 113 -15.60 1.20 -8.56
N GLU A 114 -16.60 1.90 -9.09
CA GLU A 114 -16.81 3.32 -8.76
C GLU A 114 -17.02 3.55 -7.26
N GLY A 115 -17.53 2.55 -6.52
CA GLY A 115 -17.69 2.63 -5.07
C GLY A 115 -16.37 2.61 -4.29
N ASP A 116 -15.27 2.20 -4.92
CA ASP A 116 -13.94 2.18 -4.29
C ASP A 116 -13.23 3.55 -4.39
N LEU A 117 -13.71 4.44 -5.26
CA LEU A 117 -13.08 5.74 -5.53
C LEU A 117 -13.62 6.82 -4.59
N SER A 118 -12.72 7.67 -4.08
CA SER A 118 -13.11 8.87 -3.32
C SER A 118 -12.05 9.96 -3.45
N GLU A 119 -12.44 11.24 -3.37
CA GLU A 119 -11.49 12.35 -3.14
C GLU A 119 -11.00 12.39 -1.68
N ASP A 120 -11.63 11.66 -0.75
CA ASP A 120 -11.09 11.43 0.59
C ASP A 120 -10.13 10.22 0.60
N CYS A 121 -9.05 10.31 -0.18
CA CYS A 121 -8.18 9.18 -0.49
C CYS A 121 -6.77 9.21 0.11
N LEU A 122 -6.40 10.25 0.88
CA LEU A 122 -5.06 10.34 1.50
C LEU A 122 -4.92 9.38 2.68
N ARG A 123 -4.85 8.09 2.32
CA ARG A 123 -4.83 6.93 3.19
C ARG A 123 -3.53 6.15 2.99
N LEU A 124 -3.00 5.61 4.07
CA LEU A 124 -1.87 4.68 4.05
C LEU A 124 -2.23 3.37 4.73
N LYS A 125 -1.38 2.37 4.50
CA LYS A 125 -1.37 1.12 5.26
C LYS A 125 0.02 0.86 5.81
N VAL A 126 0.08 0.29 7.01
CA VAL A 126 1.28 -0.23 7.65
C VAL A 126 1.16 -1.74 7.75
N ALA A 127 2.20 -2.48 7.39
CA ALA A 127 2.30 -3.91 7.57
C ALA A 127 3.62 -4.27 8.24
N ARG A 128 3.60 -5.20 9.18
CA ARG A 128 4.78 -5.59 9.97
C ARG A 128 4.75 -7.08 10.32
N PRO A 129 5.88 -7.68 10.70
CA PRO A 129 5.91 -9.02 11.27
C PRO A 129 5.01 -9.15 12.51
N VAL A 130 4.37 -10.30 12.70
CA VAL A 130 3.62 -10.60 13.92
C VAL A 130 4.51 -10.48 15.15
N GLY A 131 3.99 -9.85 16.20
CA GLY A 131 4.70 -9.68 17.47
C GLY A 131 5.71 -8.54 17.49
N THR A 132 5.78 -7.72 16.43
CA THR A 132 6.57 -6.49 16.41
C THR A 132 6.11 -5.54 17.51
N LYS A 133 7.06 -4.99 18.27
CA LYS A 133 6.84 -4.06 19.37
C LYS A 133 7.47 -2.70 19.08
N GLU A 134 7.08 -1.68 19.84
CA GLU A 134 7.57 -0.31 19.70
C GLU A 134 9.10 -0.23 19.79
N GLU A 135 9.70 -1.01 20.70
CA GLU A 135 11.14 -1.05 20.96
C GLU A 135 11.99 -1.76 19.87
N ASP A 136 11.39 -2.41 18.88
CA ASP A 136 12.14 -3.20 17.89
C ASP A 136 12.92 -2.34 16.89
N GLU A 137 12.52 -1.08 16.68
CA GLU A 137 13.19 -0.10 15.80
C GLU A 137 13.58 -0.66 14.41
N LEU A 138 12.64 -1.37 13.78
CA LEU A 138 12.84 -2.06 12.51
C LEU A 138 13.05 -1.08 11.33
N PRO A 139 13.85 -1.44 10.32
CA PRO A 139 13.90 -0.71 9.06
C PRO A 139 12.52 -0.59 8.41
N VAL A 140 12.26 0.57 7.79
CA VAL A 140 10.95 0.89 7.21
C VAL A 140 11.08 1.07 5.70
N PHE A 141 10.34 0.28 4.94
CA PHE A 141 10.13 0.48 3.51
C PHE A 141 8.88 1.33 3.28
N VAL A 142 9.04 2.47 2.63
CA VAL A 142 7.93 3.33 2.19
C VAL A 142 7.72 3.14 0.70
N TRP A 143 6.68 2.40 0.35
CA TRP A 143 6.35 1.97 -1.00
C TRP A 143 5.50 2.98 -1.77
N VAL A 144 6.01 3.42 -2.92
CA VAL A 144 5.31 4.27 -3.89
C VAL A 144 4.93 3.42 -5.11
N TYR A 145 3.65 3.10 -5.24
CA TYR A 145 3.18 2.30 -6.38
C TYR A 145 3.36 3.02 -7.73
N GLY A 146 3.55 2.22 -8.77
CA GLY A 146 3.51 2.66 -10.16
C GLY A 146 2.10 2.71 -10.74
N GLY A 147 1.98 3.30 -11.92
CA GLY A 147 0.73 3.43 -12.68
C GLY A 147 0.70 4.64 -13.62
N GLY A 148 1.87 5.03 -14.11
CA GLY A 148 2.03 6.16 -15.02
C GLY A 148 1.65 7.52 -14.43
N LEU A 149 1.39 7.62 -13.11
CA LEU A 149 0.77 8.76 -12.44
C LEU A 149 -0.74 8.94 -12.75
N PHE A 150 -1.39 7.96 -13.37
CA PHE A 150 -2.81 8.03 -13.74
C PHE A 150 -3.68 6.99 -13.06
N ASN A 151 -3.12 5.83 -12.71
CA ASN A 151 -3.78 4.76 -11.98
C ASN A 151 -2.84 4.15 -10.92
N GLY A 152 -3.33 3.18 -10.17
CA GLY A 152 -2.65 2.53 -9.05
C GLY A 152 -3.27 2.86 -7.70
N HIS A 153 -3.14 1.96 -6.74
CA HIS A 153 -3.67 2.10 -5.39
C HIS A 153 -3.05 1.09 -4.42
N ILE A 154 -3.07 1.40 -3.11
CA ILE A 154 -2.44 0.54 -2.09
C ILE A 154 -3.14 -0.80 -1.85
N ASN A 155 -4.41 -0.92 -2.22
CA ASN A 155 -5.19 -2.17 -2.06
C ASN A 155 -4.99 -3.15 -3.23
N GLY A 156 -4.12 -2.81 -4.20
CA GLY A 156 -3.85 -3.67 -5.35
C GLY A 156 -3.05 -4.90 -4.95
N ARG A 157 -3.35 -6.05 -5.57
CA ARG A 157 -2.67 -7.33 -5.26
C ARG A 157 -1.14 -7.25 -5.38
N THR A 158 -0.63 -6.46 -6.33
CA THR A 158 0.82 -6.26 -6.54
C THR A 158 1.46 -5.35 -5.49
N ASN A 159 0.67 -4.73 -4.62
CA ASN A 159 1.11 -3.83 -3.54
C ASN A 159 0.93 -4.48 -2.16
N GLU A 160 0.71 -5.80 -2.10
CA GLU A 160 0.66 -6.57 -0.85
C GLU A 160 2.07 -7.01 -0.42
N PRO A 161 2.49 -6.68 0.82
CA PRO A 161 3.87 -6.89 1.25
C PRO A 161 4.12 -8.23 1.94
N ASP A 162 3.12 -9.11 2.07
CA ASP A 162 3.19 -10.30 2.94
C ASP A 162 4.41 -11.17 2.61
N ALA A 163 4.62 -11.50 1.33
CA ALA A 163 5.74 -12.31 0.90
C ALA A 163 7.10 -11.63 1.20
N LEU A 164 7.18 -10.31 1.00
CA LEU A 164 8.39 -9.54 1.30
C LEU A 164 8.68 -9.52 2.81
N ILE A 165 7.67 -9.33 3.64
CA ILE A 165 7.80 -9.33 5.11
C ILE A 165 8.22 -10.73 5.60
N LEU A 166 7.54 -11.78 5.15
CA LEU A 166 7.86 -13.15 5.55
C LEU A 166 9.29 -13.55 5.16
N GLU A 167 9.70 -13.20 3.94
CA GLU A 167 11.07 -13.44 3.48
C GLU A 167 12.10 -12.62 4.26
N SER A 168 11.76 -11.37 4.64
CA SER A 168 12.64 -10.55 5.47
C SER A 168 12.88 -11.16 6.86
N VAL A 169 11.84 -11.74 7.46
CA VAL A 169 11.92 -12.45 8.74
C VAL A 169 12.73 -13.73 8.59
N ALA A 170 12.49 -14.51 7.54
CA ALA A 170 13.23 -15.74 7.25
C ALA A 170 14.74 -15.49 7.10
N ASN A 171 15.11 -14.34 6.55
CA ASN A 171 16.49 -13.90 6.40
C ASN A 171 17.09 -13.24 7.66
N GLY A 172 16.34 -13.15 8.77
CA GLY A 172 16.79 -12.50 10.00
C GLY A 172 16.91 -10.97 9.89
N LEU A 173 16.26 -10.37 8.90
CA LEU A 173 16.29 -8.93 8.61
C LEU A 173 14.85 -8.38 8.52
N PRO A 174 14.04 -8.47 9.59
CA PRO A 174 12.64 -8.06 9.56
C PRO A 174 12.49 -6.58 9.18
N VAL A 175 11.50 -6.29 8.34
CA VAL A 175 11.18 -4.91 7.91
C VAL A 175 9.71 -4.58 8.12
N ILE A 176 9.43 -3.29 8.33
CA ILE A 176 8.08 -2.71 8.27
C ILE A 176 7.85 -2.16 6.88
N PHE A 177 6.64 -2.36 6.35
CA PHE A 177 6.22 -1.84 5.06
C PHE A 177 5.10 -0.83 5.22
N VAL A 178 5.26 0.35 4.64
CA VAL A 178 4.27 1.42 4.58
C VAL A 178 3.95 1.68 3.12
N ALA A 179 2.68 1.69 2.73
CA ALA A 179 2.26 2.10 1.39
C ALA A 179 1.19 3.18 1.46
N MET A 180 1.21 4.10 0.50
CA MET A 180 0.27 5.24 0.47
C MET A 180 -0.50 5.34 -0.84
N ASN A 181 -1.76 5.74 -0.74
CA ASN A 181 -2.45 6.38 -1.85
C ASN A 181 -1.90 7.80 -2.02
N TYR A 182 -1.81 8.28 -3.25
CA TYR A 182 -1.50 9.67 -3.58
C TYR A 182 -2.38 10.09 -4.76
N ARG A 183 -2.70 11.38 -4.89
CA ARG A 183 -3.55 11.85 -5.99
C ARG A 183 -2.87 11.60 -7.34
N LEU A 184 -3.68 11.19 -8.30
CA LEU A 184 -3.28 10.78 -9.66
C LEU A 184 -3.91 11.72 -10.69
N ASN A 185 -3.53 11.58 -11.97
CA ASN A 185 -4.11 12.27 -13.11
C ASN A 185 -4.32 13.78 -12.87
N ILE A 186 -5.44 14.35 -13.31
CA ILE A 186 -5.77 15.76 -13.07
C ILE A 186 -5.89 16.10 -11.57
N PHE A 187 -6.25 15.16 -10.70
CA PHE A 187 -6.34 15.44 -9.25
C PHE A 187 -4.96 15.67 -8.62
N GLY A 188 -3.91 14.99 -9.09
CA GLY A 188 -2.55 15.08 -8.54
C GLY A 188 -1.58 15.96 -9.34
N PHE A 189 -1.84 16.10 -10.65
CA PHE A 189 -0.87 16.60 -11.62
C PHE A 189 -1.50 17.59 -12.62
N ALA A 190 -2.60 18.25 -12.24
CA ALA A 190 -3.12 19.39 -13.00
C ALA A 190 -2.06 20.49 -13.16
N LEU A 191 -2.12 21.17 -14.31
CA LEU A 191 -1.22 22.26 -14.64
C LEU A 191 -2.04 23.47 -15.08
N SER A 192 -1.92 24.57 -14.35
CA SER A 192 -2.48 25.86 -14.73
C SER A 192 -1.67 27.00 -14.11
N GLU A 193 -1.86 28.21 -14.63
CA GLU A 193 -1.25 29.41 -14.04
C GLU A 193 -1.78 29.69 -12.64
N ALA A 194 -3.09 29.53 -12.42
CA ALA A 194 -3.70 29.73 -11.11
C ALA A 194 -3.09 28.80 -10.04
N LEU A 195 -2.85 27.53 -10.38
CA LEU A 195 -2.18 26.59 -9.48
C LEU A 195 -0.71 26.95 -9.26
N ARG A 196 -0.06 27.60 -10.24
CA ARG A 196 1.31 28.08 -10.07
C ARG A 196 1.37 29.21 -9.06
N GLU A 197 0.44 30.16 -9.13
CA GLU A 197 0.36 31.31 -8.23
C GLU A 197 0.13 30.90 -6.77
N THR A 198 -0.65 29.84 -6.53
CA THR A 198 -0.91 29.32 -5.18
C THR A 198 0.09 28.25 -4.73
N ASN A 199 1.11 27.94 -5.55
CA ASN A 199 2.05 26.85 -5.32
C ASN A 199 1.34 25.49 -5.14
N ASP A 200 0.35 25.19 -5.96
CA ASP A 200 -0.46 23.96 -5.94
C ASP A 200 -0.23 23.09 -7.18
N LEU A 201 0.98 23.14 -7.72
CA LEU A 201 1.45 22.19 -8.74
C LEU A 201 2.03 20.92 -8.10
N ASN A 202 1.95 19.80 -8.82
CA ASN A 202 2.46 18.49 -8.42
C ASN A 202 2.00 18.03 -7.03
N VAL A 203 0.73 18.29 -6.68
CA VAL A 203 0.21 17.94 -5.35
C VAL A 203 0.24 16.43 -5.09
N GLY A 204 0.22 15.58 -6.12
CA GLY A 204 0.47 14.14 -5.98
C GLY A 204 1.88 13.79 -5.46
N LEU A 205 2.91 14.59 -5.78
CA LEU A 205 4.25 14.43 -5.16
C LEU A 205 4.28 14.97 -3.73
N LYS A 206 3.50 16.01 -3.45
CA LYS A 206 3.37 16.55 -2.09
C LYS A 206 2.62 15.58 -1.18
N ASP A 207 1.64 14.84 -1.71
CA ASP A 207 0.93 13.77 -1.00
C ASP A 207 1.94 12.69 -0.54
N GLN A 208 2.83 12.27 -1.45
CA GLN A 208 3.91 11.33 -1.12
C GLN A 208 4.88 11.90 -0.08
N ARG A 209 5.23 13.19 -0.19
CA ARG A 209 6.09 13.88 0.77
C ARG A 209 5.47 13.88 2.17
N LEU A 210 4.18 14.16 2.26
CA LEU A 210 3.43 14.17 3.51
C LEU A 210 3.45 12.80 4.20
N VAL A 211 3.43 11.70 3.44
CA VAL A 211 3.56 10.34 4.03
C VAL A 211 4.96 10.09 4.56
N LEU A 212 6.00 10.56 3.88
CA LEU A 212 7.36 10.41 4.40
C LEU A 212 7.52 11.19 5.72
N GLU A 213 6.91 12.37 5.83
CA GLU A 213 6.85 13.15 7.06
C GLU A 213 6.01 12.45 8.13
N TRP A 214 4.86 11.88 7.76
CA TRP A 214 4.05 11.04 8.64
C TRP A 214 4.85 9.85 9.19
N VAL A 215 5.64 9.16 8.35
CA VAL A 215 6.48 8.04 8.77
C VAL A 215 7.52 8.50 9.79
N LYS A 216 8.20 9.63 9.54
CA LYS A 216 9.16 10.20 10.50
C LYS A 216 8.51 10.51 11.86
N GLU A 217 7.25 10.90 11.85
CA GLU A 217 6.53 11.32 13.06
C GLU A 217 5.87 10.17 13.83
N ASN A 218 5.39 9.13 13.13
CA ASN A 218 4.43 8.18 13.69
C ASN A 218 4.89 6.71 13.65
N ILE A 219 5.90 6.35 12.85
CA ILE A 219 6.20 4.93 12.62
C ILE A 219 6.79 4.22 13.85
N GLY A 220 7.32 5.00 14.81
CA GLY A 220 7.82 4.50 16.09
C GLY A 220 6.78 3.64 16.81
N SER A 221 5.53 4.12 16.91
CA SER A 221 4.43 3.40 17.57
C SER A 221 4.11 2.05 16.91
N PHE A 222 4.51 1.85 15.65
CA PHE A 222 4.34 0.59 14.93
C PHE A 222 5.57 -0.34 15.03
N GLY A 223 6.63 0.08 15.74
CA GLY A 223 7.91 -0.64 15.89
C GLY A 223 8.95 -0.30 14.83
N GLY A 224 8.74 0.76 14.06
CA GLY A 224 9.65 1.18 13.00
C GLY A 224 10.61 2.25 13.47
N SER A 225 11.85 2.21 12.98
CA SER A 225 12.81 3.29 13.20
C SER A 225 12.58 4.42 12.20
N PRO A 226 12.27 5.65 12.63
CA PRO A 226 12.16 6.79 11.72
C PRO A 226 13.51 7.10 11.05
N ASP A 227 14.64 6.63 11.57
CA ASP A 227 15.97 6.90 11.03
C ASP A 227 16.47 5.85 10.03
N LYS A 228 15.76 4.72 9.91
CA LYS A 228 16.07 3.63 8.97
C LYS A 228 15.01 3.52 7.87
N VAL A 229 14.63 4.66 7.30
CA VAL A 229 13.58 4.74 6.26
C VAL A 229 14.22 4.59 4.87
N THR A 230 13.72 3.62 4.10
CA THR A 230 14.04 3.45 2.67
C THR A 230 12.79 3.73 1.84
N ILE A 231 12.85 4.72 0.95
CA ILE A 231 11.78 4.93 -0.03
C ILE A 231 11.97 3.95 -1.20
N PHE A 232 10.92 3.26 -1.60
CA PHE A 232 10.96 2.23 -2.64
C PHE A 232 9.81 2.46 -3.62
N GLY A 233 10.10 2.55 -4.92
CA GLY A 233 9.05 2.73 -5.91
C GLY A 233 9.35 2.02 -7.23
N GLN A 234 8.26 1.68 -7.93
CA GLN A 234 8.29 0.97 -9.21
C GLN A 234 7.65 1.80 -10.33
N SER A 235 8.24 1.78 -11.53
CA SER A 235 7.73 2.51 -12.71
C SER A 235 7.57 4.02 -12.43
N SER A 236 6.36 4.58 -12.49
CA SER A 236 6.12 5.97 -12.08
C SER A 236 6.41 6.23 -10.59
N GLY A 237 6.34 5.22 -9.74
CA GLY A 237 6.82 5.28 -8.36
C GLY A 237 8.35 5.41 -8.27
N ALA A 238 9.12 4.78 -9.18
CA ALA A 238 10.57 4.96 -9.25
C ALA A 238 10.93 6.39 -9.73
N LEU A 239 10.13 6.95 -10.64
CA LEU A 239 10.19 8.38 -10.96
C LEU A 239 9.90 9.21 -9.71
N SER A 240 8.81 8.96 -8.98
CA SER A 240 8.50 9.66 -7.73
C SER A 240 9.66 9.63 -6.73
N VAL A 241 10.29 8.45 -6.52
CA VAL A 241 11.49 8.32 -5.67
C VAL A 241 12.59 9.28 -6.12
N THR A 242 12.87 9.34 -7.42
CA THR A 242 13.85 10.27 -7.99
C THR A 242 13.49 11.72 -7.64
N LEU A 243 12.22 12.10 -7.79
CA LEU A 243 11.76 13.47 -7.54
C LEU A 243 11.81 13.80 -6.04
N GLN A 244 11.54 12.83 -5.15
CA GLN A 244 11.69 13.00 -3.70
C GLN A 244 13.15 13.18 -3.28
N ILE A 245 14.11 12.53 -3.96
CA ILE A 245 15.55 12.76 -3.73
C ILE A 245 15.94 14.20 -4.09
N LEU A 246 15.33 14.76 -5.13
CA LEU A 246 15.62 16.11 -5.64
C LEU A 246 14.78 17.20 -4.98
N ALA A 247 13.80 16.82 -4.16
CA ALA A 247 12.79 17.71 -3.60
C ALA A 247 13.39 18.93 -2.91
N TYR A 248 12.75 20.08 -3.09
CA TYR A 248 13.09 21.41 -2.61
C TYR A 248 14.52 21.84 -2.95
N GLY A 249 15.07 21.36 -4.08
CA GLY A 249 16.47 21.57 -4.43
C GLY A 249 17.43 21.04 -3.36
N ARG A 250 17.00 20.03 -2.60
CA ARG A 250 17.71 19.42 -1.45
C ARG A 250 17.91 20.34 -0.25
N THR A 251 17.25 21.50 -0.19
CA THR A 251 17.40 22.47 0.91
C THR A 251 16.65 22.08 2.18
N LYS A 252 15.59 21.27 2.08
CA LYS A 252 14.77 20.81 3.22
C LYS A 252 15.14 19.43 3.76
N GLY A 253 16.19 18.81 3.25
CA GLY A 253 16.57 17.44 3.60
C GLY A 253 15.58 16.38 3.11
N ALA A 254 16.04 15.12 3.11
CA ALA A 254 15.22 13.96 2.76
C ALA A 254 14.69 13.29 4.04
N PRO A 255 13.37 13.06 4.17
CA PRO A 255 12.75 12.34 5.29
C PRO A 255 12.95 10.81 5.14
N PHE A 256 14.04 10.39 4.52
CA PHE A 256 14.44 9.01 4.31
C PHE A 256 15.96 8.91 4.16
N HIS A 257 16.51 7.73 4.45
CA HIS A 257 17.94 7.46 4.43
C HIS A 257 18.39 6.81 3.11
N SER A 258 17.58 5.90 2.58
CA SER A 258 17.92 5.08 1.39
C SER A 258 16.81 5.11 0.35
N ALA A 259 17.13 4.74 -0.89
CA ALA A 259 16.18 4.74 -2.00
C ALA A 259 16.37 3.52 -2.92
N ILE A 260 15.25 2.92 -3.35
CA ILE A 260 15.20 1.86 -4.36
C ILE A 260 14.31 2.33 -5.52
N MET A 261 14.85 2.29 -6.74
CA MET A 261 14.19 2.75 -7.97
C MET A 261 14.06 1.61 -8.97
N GLU A 262 12.91 0.94 -8.99
CA GLU A 262 12.66 -0.19 -9.87
C GLU A 262 12.09 0.29 -11.22
N SER A 263 12.86 0.13 -12.29
CA SER A 263 12.45 0.47 -13.66
C SER A 263 12.17 1.97 -13.88
N VAL A 264 13.08 2.84 -13.41
CA VAL A 264 13.06 4.27 -13.73
C VAL A 264 13.38 4.50 -15.21
N ARG A 265 12.66 5.41 -15.88
CA ARG A 265 12.94 5.77 -17.29
C ARG A 265 14.03 6.84 -17.38
N ASP A 266 15.11 6.53 -18.10
CA ASP A 266 16.28 7.41 -18.31
C ASP A 266 15.97 8.77 -18.96
N ARG A 267 14.95 8.86 -19.82
CA ARG A 267 14.59 10.15 -20.46
C ARG A 267 14.11 11.20 -19.46
N ALA A 268 13.49 10.77 -18.36
CA ALA A 268 13.08 11.69 -17.31
C ALA A 268 14.32 12.33 -16.65
N MET A 269 15.33 11.50 -16.35
CA MET A 269 16.61 11.95 -15.80
C MET A 269 17.41 12.83 -16.75
N ALA A 270 17.41 12.52 -18.06
CA ALA A 270 18.11 13.30 -19.07
C ALA A 270 17.50 14.71 -19.26
N ARG A 271 16.17 14.85 -19.19
CA ARG A 271 15.50 16.16 -19.24
C ARG A 271 15.71 16.96 -17.97
N VAL A 272 15.60 16.35 -16.78
CA VAL A 272 15.93 17.03 -15.50
C VAL A 272 17.35 17.60 -15.53
N ARG A 273 18.33 16.82 -16.02
CA ARG A 273 19.72 17.30 -16.18
C ARG A 273 19.88 18.40 -17.21
N LYS A 274 19.08 18.41 -18.28
CA LYS A 274 19.14 19.40 -19.35
C LYS A 274 18.47 20.72 -18.95
N GLU A 275 17.31 20.66 -18.31
CA GLU A 275 16.54 21.82 -17.87
C GLU A 275 17.14 22.49 -16.62
N ALA A 276 17.76 21.72 -15.72
CA ALA A 276 18.58 22.29 -14.64
C ALA A 276 19.77 23.13 -15.15
N ARG A 277 20.16 22.98 -16.43
CA ARG A 277 21.26 23.71 -17.06
C ARG A 277 20.81 24.85 -17.98
N THR A 278 19.55 24.90 -18.41
CA THR A 278 19.08 25.90 -19.37
C THR A 278 17.59 26.24 -19.16
N ARG A 279 17.26 27.51 -18.90
CA ARG A 279 15.92 28.10 -19.18
C ARG A 279 16.03 28.98 -20.44
N PRO A 280 14.97 29.24 -21.26
CA PRO A 280 13.54 28.95 -21.07
C PRO A 280 12.76 28.26 -22.24
N SER A 281 11.59 27.71 -21.87
CA SER A 281 10.27 27.55 -22.56
C SER A 281 10.08 26.79 -23.88
N THR A 282 9.19 25.78 -23.86
CA THR A 282 7.93 25.70 -24.65
C THR A 282 6.98 24.63 -24.11
N LEU A 283 5.72 24.98 -23.84
CA LEU A 283 4.64 24.08 -23.41
C LEU A 283 3.95 23.45 -24.64
N GLY A 284 3.90 22.13 -24.70
CA GLY A 284 3.08 21.40 -25.66
C GLY A 284 3.43 19.92 -25.79
N GLY A 285 2.70 19.04 -25.10
CA GLY A 285 2.66 17.60 -25.40
C GLY A 285 2.57 16.66 -24.18
N ASN A 286 1.58 15.77 -24.21
CA ASN A 286 1.32 14.60 -23.35
C ASN A 286 1.36 14.79 -21.81
N TYR A 287 0.16 14.98 -21.25
CA TYR A 287 -0.17 15.29 -19.84
C TYR A 287 0.03 14.13 -18.85
N GLY A 288 1.25 13.65 -18.64
CA GLY A 288 1.48 12.66 -17.57
C GLY A 288 2.88 12.68 -17.01
N VAL A 289 3.79 12.02 -17.72
CA VAL A 289 5.16 11.80 -17.25
C VAL A 289 6.08 12.94 -17.71
N ASP A 290 5.89 13.42 -18.94
CA ASP A 290 6.68 14.50 -19.51
C ASP A 290 6.43 15.83 -18.76
N SER A 291 5.17 16.13 -18.42
CA SER A 291 4.81 17.33 -17.66
C SER A 291 5.29 17.32 -16.22
N ALA A 292 5.21 16.18 -15.50
CA ALA A 292 5.67 16.10 -14.11
C ALA A 292 7.20 16.22 -14.01
N THR A 293 7.92 15.62 -14.96
CA THR A 293 9.39 15.69 -15.01
C THR A 293 9.87 17.11 -15.35
N GLU A 294 9.27 17.75 -16.35
CA GLU A 294 9.56 19.14 -16.74
C GLU A 294 9.27 20.11 -15.58
N GLN A 295 8.25 19.83 -14.78
CA GLN A 295 7.90 20.66 -13.64
C GLN A 295 8.91 20.58 -12.49
N VAL A 296 9.43 19.40 -12.13
CA VAL A 296 10.44 19.29 -11.06
C VAL A 296 11.75 19.95 -11.47
N ALA A 297 12.17 19.81 -12.72
CA ALA A 297 13.37 20.44 -13.23
C ALA A 297 13.26 21.98 -13.30
N LYS A 298 12.07 22.50 -13.58
CA LYS A 298 11.84 23.92 -13.78
C LYS A 298 11.46 24.68 -12.51
N TYR A 299 10.73 24.04 -11.59
CA TYR A 299 10.05 24.72 -10.49
C TYR A 299 10.47 24.28 -9.08
N ASN A 300 11.49 23.42 -8.92
CA ASN A 300 12.03 23.04 -7.60
C ASN A 300 10.92 22.73 -6.58
N VAL A 301 10.06 21.76 -6.94
CA VAL A 301 9.29 21.06 -5.89
C VAL A 301 10.28 20.48 -4.92
#